data_AF-A0A950FLP6-F1
#
_entry.id   AF-A0A950FLP6-F1
#
_cell.length_a   1.000
_cell.length_b   1.000
_cell.length_c   1.000
_cell.angle_alpha   90.00
_cell.angle_beta   90.00
_cell.angle_gamma   90.00
#
_symmetry.space_group_name_H-M   'P 1'
#
loop_
_entity.id
_entity.type
_entity.pdbx_description
1 polymer ?
#
loop_
_entity_poly.entity_id
_entity_poly.type
_entity_poly.pdbx_seq_one_letter_code
_entity_poly.pdbx_strand_id
1 'polypeptide(L)' 'MTSGIDFGLIVAEKIRDRQYAEMLQLVNEYDPQPPFHAGSAHSAPPAIFDHLRRMMAPRIEATRAIAIESGRRLRHT' A
#
# COMPACT_ATOMS: atom_id res chain seq x y z
N MET A 1 4.68 -3.40 -0.20
CA MET A 1 3.36 -3.98 -0.46
C MET A 1 3.17 -5.12 0.53
N THR A 2 2.36 -4.89 1.56
CA THR A 2 1.95 -5.85 2.61
C THR A 2 0.53 -5.51 3.08
N SER A 3 0.19 -4.22 3.06
CA SER A 3 -1.14 -3.66 3.37
C SER A 3 -2.33 -4.34 2.69
N GLY A 4 -2.15 -4.99 1.53
CA GLY A 4 -3.23 -5.74 0.87
C GLY A 4 -3.61 -7.02 1.62
N ILE A 5 -2.65 -7.68 2.26
CA ILE A 5 -2.90 -8.89 3.07
C ILE A 5 -3.58 -8.47 4.39
N ASP A 6 -3.07 -7.42 5.05
CA ASP A 6 -3.69 -6.85 6.26
C ASP A 6 -5.16 -6.47 6.00
N PHE A 7 -5.40 -5.77 4.89
CA PHE A 7 -6.75 -5.41 4.46
C PHE A 7 -7.61 -6.66 4.19
N GLY A 8 -7.06 -7.67 3.51
CA GLY A 8 -7.75 -8.93 3.24
C GLY A 8 -8.23 -9.64 4.51
N LEU A 9 -7.40 -9.68 5.56
CA LEU A 9 -7.77 -10.24 6.87
C LEU A 9 -8.89 -9.44 7.54
N ILE A 10 -8.85 -8.10 7.46
CA ILE A 10 -9.93 -7.24 7.97
C ILE A 10 -11.24 -7.48 7.21
N VAL A 11 -11.16 -7.64 5.89
CA VAL A 11 -12.34 -7.96 5.07
C VAL A 11 -12.89 -9.34 5.46
N ALA A 12 -12.03 -10.35 5.61
CA ALA A 12 -12.42 -11.69 6.05
C ALA A 12 -13.14 -11.67 7.41
N GLU A 13 -12.65 -10.88 8.37
CA GLU A 13 -13.29 -10.67 9.67
C GLU A 13 -14.70 -10.08 9.51
N LYS A 14 -14.86 -9.08 8.63
CA LYS A 14 -16.15 -8.40 8.42
C LYS A 14 -17.20 -9.25 7.72
N ILE A 15 -16.78 -10.16 6.82
CA ILE A 15 -17.71 -10.97 6.02
C ILE A 15 -18.00 -12.35 6.62
N ARG A 16 -17.18 -12.83 7.56
CA ARG A 16 -17.38 -14.07 8.31
C ARG A 16 -17.39 -13.78 9.81
N ASP A 17 -16.22 -13.80 10.41
CA ASP A 17 -15.97 -13.48 11.81
C ASP A 17 -14.45 -13.43 12.07
N ARG A 18 -14.08 -13.04 13.29
CA ARG A 18 -12.70 -12.96 13.75
C ARG A 18 -11.96 -14.30 13.69
N GLN A 19 -12.62 -15.37 14.11
CA GLN A 19 -12.00 -16.70 14.16
C GLN A 19 -11.60 -17.17 12.76
N TYR A 20 -12.42 -16.89 11.74
CA TYR A 20 -12.10 -17.20 10.35
C TYR A 20 -10.92 -16.39 9.83
N ALA A 21 -10.83 -15.10 10.15
CA ALA A 21 -9.67 -14.29 9.79
C ALA A 21 -8.38 -14.81 10.44
N GLU A 22 -8.42 -15.23 11.71
CA GLU A 22 -7.27 -15.80 12.42
C GLU A 22 -6.85 -17.17 11.83
N MET A 23 -7.81 -18.01 11.42
CA MET A 23 -7.50 -19.24 10.67
C MET A 23 -6.81 -18.95 9.34
N LEU A 24 -7.25 -17.91 8.60
CA LEU A 24 -6.59 -17.49 7.37
C LEU A 24 -5.19 -16.94 7.62
N GLN A 25 -4.98 -16.19 8.71
CA GLN A 25 -3.65 -15.74 9.09
C GLN A 25 -2.73 -16.93 9.37
N LEU A 26 -3.22 -17.93 10.12
CA LEU A 26 -2.46 -19.11 10.51
C LEU A 26 -2.12 -20.04 9.33
N VAL A 27 -3.10 -20.35 8.47
CA VAL A 27 -2.89 -21.28 7.34
C VAL A 27 -1.90 -20.72 6.30
N ASN A 28 -1.76 -19.40 6.22
CA ASN A 28 -0.79 -18.73 5.36
C ASN A 28 0.53 -18.43 6.09
N GLU A 29 0.68 -18.83 7.35
CA GLU A 29 1.83 -18.50 8.20
C GLU A 29 2.18 -17.00 8.14
N TYR A 30 1.15 -16.16 8.16
CA TYR A 30 1.32 -14.72 8.00
C TYR A 30 1.78 -14.07 9.31
N ASP A 31 3.10 -14.15 9.54
CA ASP A 31 3.86 -13.48 10.60
C ASP A 31 4.99 -12.65 9.97
N PRO A 32 4.70 -11.44 9.46
CA PRO A 32 5.71 -10.65 8.76
C PRO A 32 6.79 -10.16 9.73
N GLN A 33 8.04 -10.57 9.49
CA GLN A 33 9.24 -10.09 10.19
C GLN A 33 10.21 -9.41 9.19
N PRO A 34 9.96 -8.15 8.80
CA PRO A 34 10.80 -7.49 7.80
C PRO A 34 12.23 -7.31 8.32
N PRO A 35 13.27 -7.69 7.53
CA PRO A 35 14.66 -7.54 7.95
C PRO A 35 15.18 -6.10 7.93
N PHE A 36 14.39 -5.15 7.40
CA PHE A 36 14.77 -3.75 7.26
C PHE A 36 13.67 -2.81 7.77
N HIS A 37 14.07 -1.75 8.47
CA HIS A 37 13.17 -0.69 8.93
C HIS A 37 12.93 0.38 7.85
N ALA A 38 12.51 -0.01 6.65
CA ALA A 38 12.26 0.90 5.54
C ALA A 38 10.84 0.77 4.94
N GLY A 39 9.90 0.18 5.70
CA GLY A 39 8.54 -0.09 5.25
C GLY A 39 7.64 1.15 5.14
N SER A 40 8.05 2.30 5.68
CA SER A 40 7.30 3.56 5.60
C SER A 40 8.22 4.75 5.40
N ALA A 41 7.69 5.86 4.87
CA ALA A 41 8.45 7.10 4.71
C ALA A 41 8.98 7.66 6.04
N HIS A 42 8.26 7.42 7.15
CA HIS A 42 8.64 7.92 8.47
C HIS A 42 9.75 7.09 9.12
N SER A 43 9.79 5.78 8.87
CA SER A 43 10.78 4.88 9.47
C SER A 43 12.03 4.65 8.60
N ALA A 44 11.92 4.86 7.29
CA ALA A 44 13.04 4.63 6.37
C ALA A 44 14.22 5.59 6.64
N PRO A 45 15.47 5.13 6.46
CA PRO A 45 16.62 6.01 6.48
C PRO A 45 16.46 7.16 5.47
N PRO A 46 16.81 8.42 5.82
CA PRO A 46 16.59 9.58 4.95
C PRO A 46 17.18 9.42 3.54
N ALA A 47 18.39 8.83 3.44
CA ALA A 47 19.04 8.59 2.15
C ALA A 47 18.25 7.63 1.24
N ILE A 48 17.63 6.58 1.81
CA ILE A 48 16.81 5.62 1.08
C ILE A 48 15.51 6.29 0.61
N PHE A 49 14.87 7.05 1.51
CA PHE A 49 13.68 7.83 1.17
C PHE A 49 13.96 8.83 0.04
N ASP A 50 15.03 9.61 0.14
CA ASP A 50 15.40 10.61 -0.86
C ASP A 50 15.75 10.00 -2.22
N HIS A 51 16.44 8.86 -2.21
CA HIS A 51 16.73 8.12 -3.43
C HIS A 51 15.44 7.64 -4.10
N LEU A 52 14.55 6.99 -3.33
CA LEU A 52 13.26 6.53 -3.83
C LEU A 52 12.42 7.70 -4.38
N ARG A 53 12.39 8.83 -3.66
CA ARG A 53 11.66 10.04 -4.08
C ARG A 53 12.15 10.57 -5.43
N ARG A 54 13.47 10.63 -5.64
CA ARG A 54 14.05 11.05 -6.95
C ARG A 54 13.70 10.06 -8.05
N MET A 55 13.83 8.77 -7.78
CA MET A 55 13.50 7.70 -8.73
C MET A 55 12.02 7.75 -9.15
N MET A 56 11.12 8.05 -8.21
CA MET A 56 9.66 8.07 -8.45
C MET A 56 9.12 9.39 -9.00
N ALA A 57 9.87 10.50 -8.90
CA ALA A 57 9.40 11.82 -9.30
C ALA A 57 8.82 11.89 -10.73
N PRO A 58 9.45 11.30 -11.77
CA PRO A 58 8.88 11.33 -13.12
C PRO A 58 7.55 10.58 -13.23
N ARG A 59 7.42 9.45 -12.52
CA ARG A 59 6.20 8.63 -12.50
C ARG A 59 5.06 9.37 -11.79
N ILE A 60 5.36 9.99 -10.65
CA ILE A 60 4.39 10.79 -9.89
C ILE A 60 3.87 11.94 -10.75
N GLU A 61 4.75 12.65 -11.46
CA GLU A 61 4.34 13.76 -12.32
C GLU A 61 3.45 13.29 -13.48
N ALA A 62 3.80 12.19 -14.14
CA ALA A 62 2.97 11.60 -15.19
C ALA A 62 1.58 11.16 -14.67
N THR A 63 1.53 10.49 -13.51
CA THR A 63 0.25 10.09 -12.88
C THR A 63 -0.58 11.32 -12.51
N ARG A 64 0.04 12.38 -12.01
CA ARG A 64 -0.63 13.64 -11.68
C ARG A 64 -1.26 14.29 -12.92
N ALA A 65 -0.51 14.38 -14.02
CA ALA A 65 -1.01 14.93 -15.27
C ALA A 65 -2.24 14.16 -15.79
N ILE A 66 -2.21 12.83 -15.74
CA ILE A 66 -3.34 11.97 -16.12
C ILE A 66 -4.55 12.23 -15.21
N ALA A 67 -4.35 12.28 -13.89
CA ALA A 67 -5.44 12.51 -12.94
C ALA A 67 -6.12 13.88 -13.16
N ILE A 68 -5.32 14.93 -13.42
CA ILE A 68 -5.83 16.28 -13.73
C ILE A 68 -6.66 16.26 -15.01
N GLU A 69 -6.14 15.64 -16.07
CA GLU A 69 -6.83 15.57 -17.36
C GLU A 69 -8.13 14.75 -17.26
N SER A 70 -8.11 13.61 -16.58
CA SER A 70 -9.32 12.81 -16.32
C SER A 70 -10.35 13.59 -15.52
N GLY A 71 -9.93 14.31 -14.48
CA GLY A 71 -10.82 15.17 -13.70
C GLY A 71 -11.41 16.32 -14.54
N ARG A 72 -10.65 16.88 -15.49
CA ARG A 72 -11.15 17.90 -16.42
C ARG A 72 -12.24 17.33 -17.33
N ARG A 73 -12.06 16.11 -17.85
CA ARG A 73 -13.04 15.44 -18.72
C ARG A 73 -14.36 15.16 -18.02
N LEU A 74 -14.31 14.65 -16.78
CA LEU A 74 -15.51 14.35 -15.99
C LEU A 74 -16.34 15.59 -15.59
N ARG A 75 -15.76 16.80 -15.65
CA ARG A 75 -16.47 18.06 -15.37
C ARG A 75 -17.19 18.65 -16.58
N HIS A 76 -16.98 18.10 -17.78
CA HIS A 76 -17.58 18.59 -19.03
C HIS A 76 -18.61 17.61 -19.63
N THR A 77 -18.98 16.57 -18.90
CA THR A 77 -20.06 15.60 -19.19
C THR A 77 -21.13 15.71 -18.13
#